data_AF-W4VI59-F1
#
_entry.id   AF-W4VI59-F1
#
_cell.length_a   1.000
_cell.length_b   1.000
_cell.length_c   1.000
_cell.angle_alpha   90.00
_cell.angle_beta   90.00
_cell.angle_gamma   90.00
#
_symmetry.space_group_name_H-M   'P 1'
#
loop_
_entity.id
_entity.type
_entity.pdbx_description
1 polymer ?
#
loop_
_entity_poly.entity_id
_entity_poly.type
_entity_poly.pdbx_seq_one_letter_code
_entity_poly.pdbx_strand_id
1 'polypeptide(L)'
;MMLWNVFTMPEGTIDEYYPGDEYVDYVGVNIYNVVYHNDKLNNRSDFEDPLRLLDYVYNKYSHKKPIVIGEFGATNYTVTDGLYHVEFAREKIRRMYKYLPILYPRVKFIYYFDVNNLVNAPEGRKINNYAITENPIITNAYKEYVTNNNEYLSSYVEASSSANETFSYRDFMFYFNGELYVDHTFFSDYLDMKLDENRNTFEITSNDQTYELLVKTIQSIRQRFSKREI
;
A
#
# COMPACT_ATOMS: atom_id res chain seq x y z
N MET A 1 0.59 -1.76 -23.20
CA MET A 1 0.75 -1.48 -21.76
C MET A 1 -0.58 -0.98 -21.23
N MET A 2 -1.22 -1.76 -20.38
CA MET A 2 -2.50 -1.49 -19.74
C MET A 2 -2.28 -1.43 -18.23
N LEU A 3 -2.71 -0.34 -17.60
CA LEU A 3 -2.73 -0.14 -16.16
C LEU A 3 -4.18 -0.25 -15.67
N TRP A 4 -4.48 -1.26 -14.85
CA TRP A 4 -5.76 -1.33 -14.14
C TRP A 4 -5.59 -0.69 -12.77
N ASN A 5 -6.22 0.45 -12.55
CA ASN A 5 -5.98 1.31 -11.39
C ASN A 5 -7.23 1.47 -10.54
N VAL A 6 -7.10 1.24 -9.23
CA VAL A 6 -8.20 1.30 -8.26
C VAL A 6 -7.96 2.38 -7.20
N PHE A 7 -8.99 2.73 -6.45
CA PHE A 7 -8.80 3.45 -5.18
C PHE A 7 -8.51 2.43 -4.07
N THR A 8 -7.67 2.81 -3.08
CA THR A 8 -7.28 1.93 -1.95
C THR A 8 -8.47 1.36 -1.17
N MET A 9 -9.63 2.02 -1.19
CA MET A 9 -10.83 1.63 -0.45
C MET A 9 -12.10 1.73 -1.33
N PRO A 10 -13.14 0.91 -1.07
CA PRO A 10 -13.14 -0.23 -0.13
C PRO A 10 -12.42 -1.45 -0.73
N GLU A 11 -11.58 -2.12 0.07
CA GLU A 11 -10.76 -3.26 -0.39
C GLU A 11 -11.59 -4.45 -0.91
N GLY A 12 -12.70 -4.76 -0.24
CA GLY A 12 -13.49 -5.97 -0.49
C GLY A 12 -14.10 -6.06 -1.89
N THR A 13 -14.30 -4.94 -2.59
CA THR A 13 -14.88 -4.92 -3.94
C THR A 13 -13.83 -4.82 -5.04
N ILE A 14 -12.56 -4.56 -4.70
CA ILE A 14 -11.51 -4.30 -5.71
C ILE A 14 -11.40 -5.45 -6.71
N ASP A 15 -11.43 -6.69 -6.22
CA ASP A 15 -11.19 -7.87 -7.05
C ASP A 15 -12.33 -8.19 -8.01
N GLU A 16 -13.56 -7.77 -7.69
CA GLU A 16 -14.74 -7.96 -8.53
C GLU A 16 -14.61 -7.24 -9.89
N TYR A 17 -13.74 -6.23 -9.95
CA TYR A 17 -13.49 -5.43 -11.16
C TYR A 17 -12.14 -5.75 -11.82
N TYR A 18 -11.41 -6.76 -11.35
CA TYR A 18 -10.15 -7.16 -11.97
C TYR A 18 -10.43 -7.83 -13.32
N PRO A 19 -9.93 -7.28 -14.45
CA PRO A 19 -10.32 -7.78 -15.77
C PRO A 19 -9.68 -9.12 -16.13
N GLY A 20 -8.67 -9.57 -15.39
CA GLY A 20 -7.91 -10.80 -15.66
C GLY A 20 -6.45 -10.52 -16.02
N ASP A 21 -5.55 -11.45 -15.70
CA ASP A 21 -4.10 -11.29 -15.90
C ASP A 21 -3.73 -11.12 -17.37
N GLU A 22 -4.51 -11.66 -18.30
CA GLU A 22 -4.30 -11.58 -19.74
C GLU A 22 -4.56 -10.17 -20.32
N TYR A 23 -5.26 -9.31 -19.58
CA TYR A 23 -5.57 -7.94 -20.00
C TYR A 23 -4.73 -6.88 -19.28
N VAL A 24 -3.95 -7.28 -18.27
CA VAL A 24 -3.29 -6.37 -17.34
C VAL A 24 -1.77 -6.45 -17.41
N ASP A 25 -1.11 -5.32 -17.67
CA ASP A 25 0.35 -5.23 -17.59
C ASP A 25 0.80 -4.74 -16.20
N TYR A 26 0.06 -3.79 -15.60
CA TYR A 26 0.33 -3.20 -14.28
C TYR A 26 -0.95 -3.08 -13.46
N VAL A 27 -0.81 -3.28 -12.14
CA VAL A 27 -1.89 -3.01 -11.19
C VAL A 27 -1.60 -1.71 -10.44
N GLY A 28 -2.56 -0.81 -10.44
CA GLY A 28 -2.45 0.53 -9.90
C GLY A 28 -3.32 0.75 -8.66
N VAL A 29 -2.85 1.59 -7.75
CA VAL A 29 -3.64 2.08 -6.61
C VAL A 29 -3.46 3.57 -6.39
N ASN A 30 -4.56 4.28 -6.15
CA ASN A 30 -4.58 5.67 -5.70
C ASN A 30 -4.67 5.72 -4.18
N ILE A 31 -3.79 6.50 -3.57
CA ILE A 31 -3.61 6.63 -2.12
C ILE A 31 -3.66 8.12 -1.77
N TYR A 32 -4.61 8.52 -0.92
CA TYR A 32 -4.68 9.88 -0.39
C TYR A 32 -4.69 9.84 1.12
N ASN A 33 -3.69 10.46 1.76
CA ASN A 33 -3.73 10.71 3.19
C ASN A 33 -4.39 12.06 3.43
N VAL A 34 -5.65 11.99 3.87
CA VAL A 34 -6.44 13.14 4.30
C VAL A 34 -6.46 13.22 5.82
N VAL A 35 -6.68 14.42 6.36
CA VAL A 35 -6.82 14.61 7.82
C VAL A 35 -8.20 14.16 8.31
N TYR A 36 -9.21 14.30 7.46
CA TYR A 36 -10.59 13.92 7.75
C TYR A 36 -11.20 13.17 6.58
N HIS A 37 -11.82 12.02 6.87
CA HIS A 37 -12.61 11.28 5.91
C HIS A 37 -13.99 11.93 5.71
N ASN A 38 -14.43 12.00 4.46
CA ASN A 38 -15.72 12.58 4.06
C ASN A 38 -15.92 14.03 4.53
N ASP A 39 -14.83 14.78 4.70
CA ASP A 39 -14.84 16.20 5.06
C ASP A 39 -15.57 16.49 6.39
N LYS A 40 -15.47 15.56 7.35
CA LYS A 40 -16.13 15.63 8.67
C LYS A 40 -15.12 15.73 9.80
N LEU A 41 -15.24 16.77 10.62
CA LEU A 41 -14.36 17.02 11.78
C LEU A 41 -14.28 15.86 12.78
N ASN A 42 -15.36 15.09 12.93
CA ASN A 42 -15.42 13.94 13.84
C ASN A 42 -14.92 12.63 13.21
N ASN A 43 -14.44 12.65 11.98
CA ASN A 43 -13.98 11.49 11.22
C ASN A 43 -12.51 11.66 10.83
N ARG A 44 -11.66 11.87 11.83
CA ARG A 44 -10.21 12.00 11.64
C ARG A 44 -9.62 10.73 11.03
N SER A 45 -8.64 10.90 10.15
CA SER A 45 -7.94 9.84 9.42
C SER A 45 -6.43 10.05 9.42
N ASP A 46 -5.93 10.98 10.23
CA ASP A 46 -4.52 11.34 10.27
C ASP A 46 -3.62 10.22 10.82
N PHE A 47 -4.22 9.22 11.49
CA PHE A 47 -3.54 8.01 11.96
C PHE A 47 -3.18 7.02 10.84
N GLU A 48 -3.75 7.14 9.63
CA GLU A 48 -3.53 6.18 8.55
C GLU A 48 -2.09 6.24 8.02
N ASP A 49 -1.40 5.10 8.01
CA ASP A 49 -0.06 5.00 7.41
C ASP A 49 -0.19 4.92 5.88
N PRO A 50 0.44 5.83 5.10
CA PRO A 50 0.41 5.82 3.63
C PRO A 50 0.77 4.46 3.03
N LEU A 51 1.72 3.75 3.64
CA LEU A 51 2.21 2.49 3.12
C LEU A 51 1.25 1.34 3.44
N ARG A 52 0.54 1.39 4.57
CA ARG A 52 -0.44 0.35 4.92
C ARG A 52 -1.64 0.36 3.97
N LEU A 53 -1.98 1.52 3.40
CA LEU A 53 -3.03 1.66 2.38
C LEU A 53 -2.69 0.94 1.06
N LEU A 54 -1.44 0.55 0.85
CA LEU A 54 -1.00 -0.23 -0.31
C LEU A 54 -1.12 -1.74 -0.08
N ASP A 55 -1.25 -2.20 1.17
CA ASP A 55 -1.02 -3.60 1.52
C ASP A 55 -1.96 -4.57 0.82
N TYR A 56 -3.26 -4.28 0.75
CA TYR A 56 -4.22 -5.17 0.10
C TYR A 56 -3.87 -5.40 -1.38
N VAL A 57 -3.76 -4.31 -2.14
CA VAL A 57 -3.45 -4.37 -3.59
C VAL A 57 -2.08 -5.02 -3.80
N TYR A 58 -1.10 -4.67 -2.99
CA TYR A 58 0.23 -5.22 -3.12
C TYR A 58 0.28 -6.71 -2.81
N ASN A 59 -0.24 -7.16 -1.66
CA ASN A 59 -0.26 -8.57 -1.30
C ASN A 59 -1.01 -9.41 -2.34
N LYS A 60 -2.14 -8.89 -2.83
CA LYS A 60 -3.01 -9.62 -3.77
C LYS A 60 -2.43 -9.73 -5.17
N TYR A 61 -1.81 -8.67 -5.71
CA TYR A 61 -1.46 -8.63 -7.13
C TYR A 61 0.04 -8.65 -7.41
N SER A 62 0.90 -8.28 -6.45
CA SER A 62 2.30 -7.98 -6.77
C SER A 62 3.15 -9.21 -7.14
N HIS A 63 2.68 -10.42 -6.82
CA HIS A 63 3.32 -11.67 -7.24
C HIS A 63 3.11 -11.97 -8.73
N LYS A 64 2.02 -11.45 -9.32
CA LYS A 64 1.65 -11.62 -10.73
C LYS A 64 2.05 -10.41 -11.57
N LYS A 65 1.86 -9.19 -11.04
CA LYS A 65 1.97 -7.93 -11.79
C LYS A 65 2.83 -6.89 -11.05
N PRO A 66 3.63 -6.08 -11.75
CA PRO A 66 4.24 -4.90 -11.15
C PRO A 66 3.17 -3.90 -10.66
N ILE A 67 3.48 -3.19 -9.57
CA ILE A 67 2.55 -2.26 -8.93
C ILE A 67 2.88 -0.81 -9.28
N VAL A 68 1.83 -0.01 -9.44
CA VAL A 68 1.87 1.44 -9.66
C VAL A 68 1.11 2.12 -8.55
N ILE A 69 1.69 3.16 -7.94
CA ILE A 69 0.91 4.13 -7.15
C ILE A 69 0.48 5.22 -8.13
N GLY A 70 -0.77 5.09 -8.62
CA GLY A 70 -1.32 5.93 -9.70
C GLY A 70 -1.50 7.38 -9.27
N GLU A 71 -1.84 7.59 -8.00
CA GLU A 71 -1.88 8.89 -7.34
C GLU A 71 -1.45 8.71 -5.88
N PHE A 72 -0.55 9.57 -5.41
CA PHE A 72 -0.27 9.76 -3.99
C PHE A 72 -0.39 11.23 -3.61
N GLY A 73 -1.26 11.55 -2.66
CA GLY A 73 -1.39 12.91 -2.13
C GLY A 73 -1.47 12.93 -0.60
N ALA A 74 -0.84 13.93 0.02
CA ALA A 74 -0.96 14.16 1.46
C ALA A 74 -1.45 15.58 1.70
N THR A 75 -2.56 15.73 2.42
CA THR A 75 -3.20 17.04 2.65
C THR A 75 -2.28 17.99 3.39
N ASN A 76 -1.95 19.14 2.80
CA ASN A 76 -1.22 20.22 3.46
C ASN A 76 -2.14 21.32 4.01
N TYR A 77 -3.39 21.36 3.55
CA TYR A 77 -4.46 22.26 4.01
C TYR A 77 -5.82 21.64 3.69
N THR A 78 -6.81 21.85 4.56
CA THR A 78 -8.20 21.42 4.31
C THR A 78 -9.18 22.50 4.73
N VAL A 79 -10.25 22.70 3.95
CA VAL A 79 -11.37 23.59 4.35
C VAL A 79 -12.19 23.00 5.50
N THR A 80 -12.03 21.70 5.79
CA THR A 80 -12.80 20.98 6.84
C THR A 80 -12.60 21.61 8.21
N ASP A 81 -11.37 21.97 8.55
CA ASP A 81 -11.04 22.74 9.76
C ASP A 81 -10.44 24.13 9.45
N GLY A 82 -10.18 24.43 8.17
CA GLY A 82 -9.61 25.70 7.73
C GLY A 82 -8.14 25.86 8.08
N LEU A 83 -7.42 24.78 8.40
CA LEU A 83 -6.04 24.82 8.87
C LEU A 83 -5.04 24.22 7.88
N TYR A 84 -3.79 24.69 7.98
CA TYR A 84 -2.65 24.07 7.35
C TYR A 84 -2.11 22.93 8.22
N HIS A 85 -1.88 21.78 7.58
CA HIS A 85 -1.39 20.53 8.16
C HIS A 85 -0.02 20.18 7.58
N VAL A 86 0.91 21.13 7.60
CA VAL A 86 2.24 21.04 6.96
C VAL A 86 3.05 19.86 7.52
N GLU A 87 3.05 19.68 8.84
CA GLU A 87 3.81 18.61 9.50
C GLU A 87 3.23 17.23 9.17
N PHE A 88 1.91 17.11 9.11
CA PHE A 88 1.23 15.90 8.66
C PHE A 88 1.63 15.54 7.21
N ALA A 89 1.53 16.50 6.27
CA ALA A 89 1.95 16.27 4.88
C ALA A 89 3.42 15.86 4.81
N ARG A 90 4.29 16.55 5.55
CA ARG A 90 5.71 16.24 5.65
C ARG A 90 5.92 14.79 6.11
N GLU A 91 5.29 14.37 7.20
CA GLU A 91 5.45 13.03 7.77
C GLU A 91 4.96 11.93 6.82
N LYS A 92 3.80 12.10 6.18
CA LYS A 92 3.26 11.13 5.22
C LYS A 92 4.15 10.99 4.00
N ILE A 93 4.66 12.11 3.46
CA ILE A 93 5.60 12.11 2.33
C ILE A 93 6.92 11.42 2.71
N ARG A 94 7.51 11.78 3.86
CA ARG A 94 8.75 11.14 4.34
C ARG A 94 8.53 9.63 4.54
N ARG A 95 7.42 9.23 5.17
CA ARG A 95 7.08 7.82 5.41
C ARG A 95 6.96 7.05 4.10
N MET A 96 6.20 7.58 3.13
CA MET A 96 6.03 6.95 1.81
C MET A 96 7.39 6.83 1.10
N TYR A 97 8.06 7.94 0.78
CA TYR A 97 9.22 7.90 -0.10
C TYR A 97 10.47 7.27 0.54
N LYS A 98 10.61 7.32 1.87
CA LYS A 98 11.74 6.67 2.55
C LYS A 98 11.65 5.15 2.49
N TYR A 99 10.47 4.59 2.71
CA TYR A 99 10.31 3.16 2.98
C TYR A 99 9.66 2.39 1.83
N LEU A 100 9.04 3.06 0.85
CA LEU A 100 8.41 2.40 -0.29
C LEU A 100 9.36 1.43 -1.01
N PRO A 101 10.60 1.81 -1.39
CA PRO A 101 11.48 0.89 -2.12
C PRO A 101 11.94 -0.31 -1.28
N ILE A 102 12.01 -0.13 0.04
CA ILE A 102 12.46 -1.16 0.99
C ILE A 102 11.34 -2.17 1.25
N LEU A 103 10.13 -1.68 1.47
CA LEU A 103 9.01 -2.50 1.93
C LEU A 103 8.18 -3.06 0.77
N TYR A 104 8.17 -2.40 -0.39
CA TYR A 104 7.34 -2.74 -1.55
C TYR A 104 8.15 -2.79 -2.86
N PRO A 105 9.17 -3.66 -2.97
CA PRO A 105 10.08 -3.75 -4.13
C PRO A 105 9.41 -4.05 -5.49
N ARG A 106 8.14 -4.49 -5.48
CA ARG A 106 7.34 -4.69 -6.71
C ARG A 106 6.66 -3.41 -7.21
N VAL A 107 6.72 -2.31 -6.46
CA VAL A 107 6.27 -1.00 -6.93
C VAL A 107 7.31 -0.43 -7.89
N LYS A 108 6.89 -0.14 -9.11
CA LYS A 108 7.78 0.36 -10.18
C LYS A 108 7.56 1.83 -10.50
N PHE A 109 6.40 2.37 -10.12
CA PHE A 109 6.04 3.76 -10.37
C PHE A 109 5.26 4.33 -9.19
N ILE A 110 5.51 5.59 -8.87
CA ILE A 110 4.70 6.41 -7.97
C ILE A 110 4.52 7.79 -8.59
N TYR A 111 3.26 8.23 -8.71
CA TYR A 111 2.91 9.55 -9.20
C TYR A 111 2.35 10.39 -8.06
N TYR A 112 3.07 11.45 -7.70
CA TYR A 112 2.58 12.40 -6.70
C TYR A 112 1.49 13.30 -7.30
N PHE A 113 0.38 13.46 -6.60
CA PHE A 113 -0.73 14.33 -6.98
C PHE A 113 -0.47 15.77 -6.50
N ASP A 114 0.42 16.49 -7.19
CA ASP A 114 0.82 17.87 -6.85
C ASP A 114 -0.22 18.88 -7.33
N VAL A 115 -1.36 18.95 -6.64
CA VAL A 115 -2.48 19.82 -7.02
C VAL A 115 -3.08 20.52 -5.82
N ASN A 116 -3.26 21.83 -5.94
CA ASN A 116 -4.11 22.61 -5.06
C ASN A 116 -5.57 22.52 -5.52
N ASN A 117 -6.35 21.60 -4.94
CA ASN A 117 -7.74 21.41 -5.36
C ASN A 117 -8.64 22.59 -5.03
N LEU A 118 -8.27 23.48 -4.11
CA LEU A 118 -9.07 24.69 -3.82
C LEU A 118 -9.24 25.57 -5.05
N VAL A 119 -8.23 25.53 -5.94
CA VAL A 119 -8.19 26.29 -7.18
C VAL A 119 -8.61 25.42 -8.36
N ASN A 120 -8.08 24.20 -8.44
CA ASN A 120 -8.10 23.41 -9.66
C ASN A 120 -9.21 22.35 -9.72
N ALA A 121 -9.85 22.01 -8.59
CA ALA A 121 -10.89 20.99 -8.59
C ALA A 121 -12.27 21.57 -8.97
N PRO A 122 -13.17 20.74 -9.52
CA PRO A 122 -14.57 21.10 -9.72
C PRO A 122 -15.26 21.52 -8.42
N GLU A 123 -16.35 22.28 -8.57
CA GLU A 123 -17.17 22.69 -7.43
C GLU A 123 -17.68 21.47 -6.65
N GLY A 124 -17.65 21.53 -5.31
CA GLY A 124 -17.92 20.39 -4.44
C GLY A 124 -16.74 19.43 -4.22
N ARG A 125 -15.58 19.62 -4.87
CA ARG A 125 -14.34 18.84 -4.63
C ARG A 125 -13.16 19.70 -4.16
N LYS A 126 -13.39 21.00 -3.96
CA LYS A 126 -12.42 22.01 -3.49
C LYS A 126 -12.17 21.92 -1.97
N ILE A 127 -11.69 20.77 -1.51
CA ILE A 127 -11.56 20.50 -0.06
C ILE A 127 -10.12 20.53 0.43
N ASN A 128 -9.23 19.78 -0.22
CA ASN A 128 -7.86 19.54 0.25
C ASN A 128 -6.82 20.12 -0.71
N ASN A 129 -5.80 20.79 -0.20
CA ASN A 129 -4.61 21.13 -0.97
C ASN A 129 -3.57 20.03 -0.81
N TYR A 130 -3.11 19.46 -1.92
CA TYR A 130 -2.07 18.44 -1.97
C TYR A 130 -0.75 18.96 -2.56
N ALA A 131 -0.66 20.25 -2.90
CA ALA A 131 0.50 20.79 -3.59
C ALA A 131 1.78 20.72 -2.75
N ILE A 132 2.84 20.11 -3.27
CA ILE A 132 4.16 20.04 -2.63
C ILE A 132 5.04 21.23 -3.02
N THR A 133 4.65 21.99 -4.04
CA THR A 133 5.41 23.13 -4.59
C THR A 133 5.10 24.47 -3.92
N GLU A 134 4.01 24.55 -3.14
CA GLU A 134 3.57 25.80 -2.50
C GLU A 134 4.19 26.03 -1.11
N ASN A 135 4.85 25.02 -0.52
CA ASN A 135 5.45 25.12 0.81
C ASN A 135 6.85 24.47 0.85
N PRO A 136 7.92 25.22 1.19
CA PRO A 136 9.30 24.72 1.14
C PRO A 136 9.58 23.57 2.11
N ILE A 137 8.88 23.46 3.24
CA ILE A 137 9.04 22.33 4.18
C ILE A 137 8.61 21.03 3.49
N ILE A 138 7.50 21.08 2.75
CA ILE A 138 6.93 19.95 2.03
C ILE A 138 7.78 19.62 0.79
N THR A 139 8.16 20.64 0.01
CA THR A 139 9.05 20.47 -1.14
C THR A 139 10.36 19.79 -0.73
N ASN A 140 10.96 20.22 0.38
CA ASN A 140 12.22 19.66 0.86
C ASN A 140 12.05 18.22 1.36
N ALA A 141 10.92 17.88 1.99
CA ALA A 141 10.65 16.51 2.43
C ALA A 141 10.47 15.52 1.27
N TYR A 142 9.83 15.96 0.18
CA TYR A 142 9.78 15.19 -1.06
C TYR A 142 11.18 15.03 -1.66
N LYS A 143 11.88 16.16 -1.84
CA LYS A 143 13.23 16.22 -2.45
C LYS A 143 14.24 15.33 -1.72
N GLU A 144 14.23 15.32 -0.39
CA GLU A 144 15.17 14.57 0.45
C GLU A 144 15.27 13.09 0.03
N TYR A 145 14.16 12.45 -0.32
CA TYR A 145 14.15 11.03 -0.66
C TYR A 145 14.25 10.77 -2.15
N VAL A 146 13.67 11.61 -3.01
CA VAL A 146 13.75 11.37 -4.46
C VAL A 146 15.13 11.69 -5.05
N THR A 147 15.94 12.54 -4.42
CA THR A 147 17.30 12.86 -4.92
C THR A 147 18.41 12.06 -4.28
N ASN A 148 18.24 11.63 -3.02
CA ASN A 148 19.31 10.96 -2.26
C ASN A 148 19.15 9.44 -2.16
N ASN A 149 18.14 8.88 -2.82
CA ASN A 149 17.89 7.44 -2.86
C ASN A 149 18.00 6.94 -4.30
N ASN A 150 18.95 6.04 -4.53
CA ASN A 150 19.26 5.48 -5.86
C ASN A 150 18.12 4.61 -6.44
N GLU A 151 17.11 4.28 -5.64
CA GLU A 151 15.91 3.55 -6.08
C GLU A 151 14.95 4.43 -6.90
N TYR A 152 15.06 5.77 -6.81
CA TYR A 152 14.28 6.68 -7.63
C TYR A 152 15.09 7.12 -8.84
N LEU A 153 14.51 6.93 -10.03
CA LEU A 153 15.14 7.29 -11.28
C LEU A 153 14.94 8.78 -11.58
N SER A 154 16.03 9.52 -11.75
CA SER A 154 16.02 10.90 -12.25
C SER A 154 16.10 11.01 -13.78
N SER A 155 16.36 9.89 -14.45
CA SER A 155 16.51 9.80 -15.90
C SER A 155 16.22 8.37 -16.36
N TYR A 156 15.96 8.21 -17.65
CA TYR A 156 15.87 6.88 -18.26
C TYR A 156 17.17 6.11 -18.04
N VAL A 157 17.04 4.82 -17.71
CA VAL A 157 18.14 3.85 -17.62
C VAL A 157 17.73 2.65 -18.45
N GLU A 158 18.61 2.20 -19.34
CA GLU A 158 18.37 1.00 -20.14
C GLU A 158 18.38 -0.23 -19.23
N ALA A 159 17.31 -1.02 -19.28
CA ALA A 159 17.15 -2.17 -18.39
C ALA A 159 18.09 -3.31 -18.83
N SER A 160 18.90 -3.84 -17.91
CA SER A 160 19.60 -5.10 -18.16
C SER A 160 18.63 -6.26 -18.01
N SER A 161 18.58 -7.14 -19.01
CA SER A 161 17.72 -8.32 -19.00
C SER A 161 18.14 -9.29 -17.89
N SER A 162 17.17 -9.65 -17.04
CA SER A 162 17.28 -10.52 -15.85
C SER A 162 17.90 -9.87 -14.61
N ALA A 163 17.05 -9.25 -13.81
CA ALA A 163 17.28 -9.17 -12.37
C ALA A 163 16.27 -10.12 -11.70
N ASN A 164 16.74 -10.96 -10.78
CA ASN A 164 15.85 -11.59 -9.81
C ASN A 164 15.12 -10.47 -9.07
N GLU A 165 13.79 -10.48 -9.10
CA GLU A 165 13.01 -9.44 -8.44
C GLU A 165 12.71 -9.83 -7.00
N THR A 166 13.02 -8.93 -6.07
CA THR A 166 12.66 -9.11 -4.67
C THR A 166 11.17 -8.91 -4.51
N PHE A 167 10.56 -9.83 -3.76
CA PHE A 167 9.18 -9.75 -3.34
C PHE A 167 9.10 -9.65 -1.82
N SER A 168 8.04 -9.01 -1.30
CA SER A 168 7.75 -8.92 0.14
C SER A 168 6.28 -9.17 0.40
N TYR A 169 5.93 -9.74 1.55
CA TYR A 169 4.54 -9.87 1.99
C TYR A 169 4.30 -8.93 3.18
N ARG A 170 3.13 -8.28 3.25
CA ARG A 170 2.86 -7.18 4.19
C ARG A 170 1.84 -7.50 5.28
N ASP A 171 1.63 -8.78 5.55
CA ASP A 171 0.75 -9.23 6.64
C ASP A 171 1.50 -9.96 7.76
N PHE A 172 0.76 -10.47 8.74
CA PHE A 172 1.29 -11.07 9.98
C PHE A 172 2.15 -12.31 9.71
N MET A 173 3.45 -12.07 9.60
CA MET A 173 4.51 -13.05 9.76
C MET A 173 5.27 -12.74 11.04
N PHE A 174 5.32 -13.66 11.99
CA PHE A 174 6.13 -13.46 13.20
C PHE A 174 6.78 -14.75 13.67
N TYR A 175 7.98 -14.61 14.25
CA TYR A 175 8.63 -15.72 14.92
C TYR A 175 8.24 -15.75 16.39
N PHE A 176 7.83 -16.91 16.91
CA PHE A 176 7.61 -17.15 18.32
C PHE A 176 8.22 -18.50 18.70
N ASN A 177 9.11 -18.49 19.70
CA ASN A 177 9.87 -19.68 20.12
C ASN A 177 10.61 -20.42 18.99
N GLY A 178 11.13 -19.68 18.01
CA GLY A 178 11.88 -20.26 16.88
C GLY A 178 11.00 -20.80 15.75
N GLU A 179 9.67 -20.69 15.87
CA GLU A 179 8.72 -21.10 14.84
C GLU A 179 8.14 -19.87 14.12
N LEU A 180 7.99 -19.96 12.81
CA LEU A 180 7.36 -18.92 11.99
C LEU A 180 5.84 -19.14 11.96
N TYR A 181 5.11 -18.10 12.33
CA TYR A 181 3.65 -18.03 12.23
C TYR A 181 3.29 -17.14 11.06
N VAL A 182 2.33 -17.59 10.26
CA VAL A 182 1.85 -16.90 9.06
C VAL A 182 0.33 -16.96 9.04
N ASP A 183 -0.32 -15.88 8.59
CA ASP A 183 -1.76 -15.86 8.40
C ASP A 183 -2.20 -16.89 7.34
N HIS A 184 -3.41 -17.45 7.48
CA HIS A 184 -3.95 -18.41 6.51
C HIS A 184 -4.06 -17.80 5.10
N THR A 185 -4.31 -16.48 5.00
CA THR A 185 -4.46 -15.77 3.72
C THR A 185 -3.18 -15.79 2.90
N PHE A 186 -2.02 -15.96 3.53
CA PHE A 186 -0.76 -16.15 2.82
C PHE A 186 -0.76 -17.39 1.93
N PHE A 187 -1.48 -18.44 2.31
CA PHE A 187 -1.52 -19.67 1.52
C PHE A 187 -2.62 -19.59 0.46
N SER A 188 -3.83 -19.17 0.85
CA SER A 188 -4.97 -19.09 -0.08
C SER A 188 -4.81 -17.97 -1.11
N ASP A 189 -4.58 -16.75 -0.65
CA ASP A 189 -4.69 -15.55 -1.48
C ASP A 189 -3.37 -15.27 -2.19
N TYR A 190 -2.25 -15.68 -1.58
CA TYR A 190 -0.92 -15.32 -2.03
C TYR A 190 -0.17 -16.46 -2.74
N LEU A 191 -0.28 -17.70 -2.27
CA LEU A 191 0.30 -18.86 -2.97
C LEU A 191 -0.67 -19.55 -3.94
N ASP A 192 -1.91 -19.04 -4.04
CA ASP A 192 -3.00 -19.64 -4.83
C ASP A 192 -3.20 -21.13 -4.49
N MET A 193 -2.99 -21.46 -3.21
CA MET A 193 -3.09 -22.84 -2.73
C MET A 193 -4.48 -23.11 -2.21
N LYS A 194 -5.04 -24.26 -2.59
CA LYS A 194 -6.27 -24.75 -1.97
C LYS A 194 -5.95 -25.23 -0.57
N LEU A 195 -6.75 -24.74 0.38
CA LEU A 195 -6.60 -24.97 1.80
C LEU A 195 -7.86 -25.66 2.31
N ASP A 196 -7.74 -26.93 2.67
CA ASP A 196 -8.80 -27.68 3.35
C ASP A 196 -8.47 -27.76 4.84
N GLU A 197 -9.25 -27.04 5.66
CA GLU A 197 -9.09 -27.03 7.11
C GLU A 197 -9.76 -28.25 7.75
N ASN A 198 -8.95 -29.11 8.35
CA ASN A 198 -9.39 -30.16 9.25
C ASN A 198 -9.01 -29.79 10.70
N ARG A 199 -9.69 -30.40 11.69
CA ARG A 199 -9.58 -30.01 13.11
C ARG A 199 -8.15 -29.80 13.64
N ASN A 200 -7.16 -30.51 13.09
CA ASN A 200 -5.76 -30.46 13.52
C ASN A 200 -4.75 -30.30 12.37
N THR A 201 -5.20 -30.21 11.11
CA THR A 201 -4.32 -30.22 9.94
C THR A 201 -4.87 -29.32 8.83
N PHE A 202 -3.96 -28.68 8.09
CA PHE A 202 -4.26 -28.03 6.83
C PHE A 202 -3.68 -28.88 5.71
N GLU A 203 -4.52 -29.30 4.76
CA GLU A 203 -4.04 -29.83 3.50
C GLU A 203 -3.88 -28.69 2.50
N ILE A 204 -2.68 -28.55 1.98
CA ILE A 204 -2.30 -27.49 1.06
C ILE A 204 -1.96 -28.11 -0.29
N THR A 205 -2.71 -27.77 -1.33
CA THR A 205 -2.45 -28.29 -2.68
C THR A 205 -1.91 -27.20 -3.61
N SER A 206 -0.80 -27.48 -4.28
CA SER A 206 -0.20 -26.66 -5.33
C SER A 206 0.43 -27.55 -6.41
N ASN A 207 0.18 -27.25 -7.69
CA ASN A 207 0.76 -27.98 -8.83
C ASN A 207 0.62 -29.51 -8.72
N ASP A 208 -0.59 -29.99 -8.42
CA ASP A 208 -0.92 -31.42 -8.21
C ASP A 208 -0.15 -32.12 -7.08
N GLN A 209 0.51 -31.35 -6.20
CA GLN A 209 1.15 -31.85 -4.99
C GLN A 209 0.40 -31.36 -3.76
N THR A 210 0.13 -32.29 -2.85
CA THR A 210 -0.54 -32.00 -1.58
C THR A 210 0.46 -32.12 -0.43
N TYR A 211 0.51 -31.09 0.41
CA TYR A 211 1.32 -31.01 1.61
C TYR A 211 0.40 -30.94 2.83
N GLU A 212 0.72 -31.70 3.86
CA GLU A 212 0.00 -31.68 5.12
C GLU A 212 0.76 -30.81 6.13
N LEU A 213 0.11 -29.76 6.64
CA LEU A 213 0.61 -28.95 7.74
C LEU A 213 -0.15 -29.28 9.02
N LEU A 214 0.58 -29.62 10.09
CA LEU A 214 0.00 -29.77 11.41
C LEU A 214 -0.37 -28.40 12.00
N VAL A 215 -1.63 -28.24 12.39
CA VAL A 215 -2.08 -27.07 13.15
C VAL A 215 -1.55 -27.19 14.57
N LYS A 216 -0.44 -26.49 14.85
CA LYS A 216 -0.04 -26.25 16.24
C LYS A 216 -0.97 -25.19 16.81
N THR A 217 -1.88 -25.61 17.69
CA THR A 217 -2.90 -24.75 18.30
C THR A 217 -2.24 -23.69 19.19
N ILE A 218 -1.92 -22.51 18.64
CA ILE A 218 -1.84 -21.30 19.45
C ILE A 218 -3.25 -20.73 19.51
N GLN A 219 -3.87 -20.85 20.68
CA GLN A 219 -5.13 -20.18 21.01
C GLN A 219 -5.07 -18.74 20.53
N SER A 220 -5.96 -18.42 19.58
CA SER A 220 -6.34 -17.08 19.12
C SER A 220 -5.50 -15.95 19.70
N ILE A 221 -4.44 -15.53 19.01
CA ILE A 221 -3.75 -14.28 19.33
C ILE A 221 -4.57 -13.06 18.89
N ARG A 222 -5.91 -13.14 18.98
CA ARG A 222 -6.77 -11.95 18.92
C ARG A 222 -6.85 -11.20 20.25
N GLN A 223 -6.46 -11.84 21.38
CA GLN A 223 -6.66 -11.25 22.71
C GLN A 223 -5.42 -10.61 23.37
N ARG A 224 -4.20 -10.71 22.80
CA ARG A 224 -2.99 -10.22 23.49
C ARG A 224 -2.12 -9.21 22.75
N PHE A 225 -2.39 -8.92 21.48
CA PHE A 225 -1.81 -7.75 20.83
C PHE A 225 -2.89 -6.69 20.72
N SER A 226 -3.09 -5.93 21.81
CA SER A 226 -3.64 -4.58 21.67
C SER A 226 -2.79 -3.88 20.62
N LYS A 227 -3.40 -3.41 19.52
CA LYS A 227 -2.81 -2.41 18.62
C LYS A 227 -2.07 -1.41 19.51
N ARG A 228 -0.74 -1.47 19.54
CA ARG A 228 0.05 -0.32 19.97
C ARG A 228 0.01 0.59 18.77
N GLU A 229 -0.96 1.49 18.78
CA GLU A 229 -0.82 2.76 18.08
C GLU A 229 0.53 3.35 18.54
N ILE A 230 1.43 3.54 17.58
CA ILE A 230 2.56 4.46 17.67
C ILE A 230 2.34 5.47 16.57
#